data_AF-A0A1D9H8J1-F1
#
_entry.id   AF-A0A1D9H8J1-F1
#
_cell.length_a   1.000
_cell.length_b   1.000
_cell.length_c   1.000
_cell.angle_alpha   90.00
_cell.angle_beta   90.00
_cell.angle_gamma   90.00
#
_symmetry.space_group_name_H-M   'P 1'
#
loop_
_entity.id
_entity.type
_entity.pdbx_description
1 polymer ?
#
loop_
_entity_poly.entity_id
_entity_poly.type
_entity_poly.pdbx_seq_one_letter_code
_entity_poly.pdbx_strand_id
1 'polypeptide(L)'
;MANLEAQIKSALEIFWDDHALIPAGGGPSTVDELLEPIESMTAVEVLLTLDKIVQTKLPNTVIQAGGYKTKDEFVNLLSAKVLEHLAKKL
;
A
#
# COMPACT_ATOMS: atom_id res chain seq x y z
N MET A 1 -8.56 17.91 2.44
CA MET A 1 -7.59 17.00 1.76
C MET A 1 -6.73 16.23 2.75
N ALA A 2 -6.16 16.88 3.78
CA ALA A 2 -5.33 16.19 4.80
C ALA A 2 -5.98 14.95 5.46
N ASN A 3 -7.29 15.00 5.74
CA ASN A 3 -8.01 13.86 6.32
C ASN A 3 -8.15 12.66 5.36
N LEU A 4 -8.23 12.90 4.05
CA LEU A 4 -8.34 11.83 3.06
C LEU A 4 -6.97 11.15 2.84
N GLU A 5 -5.92 11.95 2.73
CA GLU A 5 -4.55 11.43 2.62
C GLU A 5 -4.19 10.57 3.83
N ALA A 6 -4.52 11.01 5.05
CA ALA A 6 -4.28 10.23 6.26
C ALA A 6 -5.01 8.88 6.25
N GLN A 7 -6.28 8.84 5.84
CA GLN A 7 -7.04 7.59 5.71
C GLN A 7 -6.44 6.64 4.67
N ILE A 8 -6.00 7.17 3.52
CA ILE A 8 -5.32 6.37 2.49
C ILE A 8 -4.04 5.78 3.06
N LYS A 9 -3.18 6.61 3.67
CA LYS A 9 -1.91 6.15 4.25
C LYS A 9 -2.12 5.09 5.32
N SER A 10 -3.03 5.30 6.27
CA SER A 10 -3.33 4.28 7.29
C SER A 10 -3.85 2.97 6.70
N ALA A 11 -4.68 3.01 5.66
CA ALA A 11 -5.12 1.78 5.00
C ALA A 11 -3.97 1.04 4.30
N LEU A 12 -3.02 1.78 3.70
CA LEU A 12 -1.81 1.22 3.10
C LEU A 12 -0.88 0.62 4.15
N GLU A 13 -0.73 1.27 5.30
CA GLU A 13 0.09 0.75 6.40
C GLU A 13 -0.46 -0.57 6.93
N ILE A 14 -1.77 -0.65 7.16
CA ILE A 14 -2.46 -1.87 7.60
C ILE A 14 -2.31 -2.98 6.56
N PHE A 15 -2.50 -2.66 5.28
CA PHE A 15 -2.31 -3.64 4.21
C PHE A 15 -0.89 -4.17 4.16
N TRP A 16 0.11 -3.29 4.33
CA TRP A 16 1.51 -3.73 4.38
C TRP A 16 1.74 -4.71 5.53
N ASP A 17 1.26 -4.39 6.73
CA ASP A 17 1.47 -5.24 7.91
C ASP A 17 0.79 -6.61 7.80
N ASP A 18 -0.32 -6.72 7.06
CA ASP A 18 -1.03 -7.99 6.85
C ASP A 18 -0.43 -8.84 5.71
N HIS A 19 0.09 -8.20 4.66
CA HIS A 19 0.52 -8.87 3.43
C HIS A 19 2.04 -9.01 3.29
N ALA A 20 2.83 -8.24 4.02
CA ALA A 20 4.28 -8.42 4.03
C ALA A 20 4.60 -9.67 4.86
N LEU A 21 4.94 -10.76 4.16
CA LEU A 21 5.28 -12.02 4.79
C LEU A 21 6.51 -11.86 5.69
N ILE A 22 6.46 -12.49 6.86
CA ILE A 22 7.65 -12.70 7.70
C ILE A 22 8.26 -14.03 7.22
N PRO A 23 9.53 -14.08 6.81
CA PRO A 23 10.15 -15.32 6.38
C PRO A 23 10.09 -16.35 7.52
N ALA A 24 9.39 -17.47 7.28
CA ALA A 24 9.25 -18.56 8.23
C ALA A 24 10.58 -19.32 8.39
N GLY A 25 11.51 -18.73 9.15
CA GLY A 25 12.88 -19.20 9.35
C GLY A 25 13.29 -19.30 10.82
N GLY A 26 12.55 -20.08 11.61
CA GLY A 26 13.01 -20.83 12.78
C GLY A 26 13.79 -20.13 13.91
N GLY A 27 13.09 -19.79 14.99
CA GLY A 27 13.65 -19.67 16.35
C GLY A 27 13.13 -18.48 17.15
N PRO A 28 12.97 -18.58 18.50
CA PRO A 28 12.56 -17.45 19.32
C PRO A 28 13.74 -16.49 19.42
N SER A 29 13.77 -15.46 18.60
CA SER A 29 14.79 -14.43 18.68
C SER A 29 14.16 -13.07 18.43
N THR A 30 14.33 -12.19 19.41
CA THR A 30 13.98 -10.77 19.39
C THR A 30 14.78 -10.04 18.30
N VAL A 31 14.30 -10.09 17.07
CA VAL A 31 14.95 -9.46 15.91
C VAL A 31 13.86 -8.82 15.06
N ASP A 32 13.98 -7.51 14.84
CA ASP A 32 13.28 -6.70 13.84
C ASP A 32 12.65 -7.57 12.74
N GLU A 33 11.32 -7.63 12.70
CA GLU A 33 10.58 -8.40 11.71
C GLU A 33 10.97 -7.92 10.31
N LEU A 34 11.78 -8.72 9.62
CA LEU A 34 12.21 -8.47 8.24
C LEU A 34 11.01 -8.73 7.30
N LEU A 35 10.13 -7.73 7.21
CA LEU A 35 8.98 -7.72 6.30
C LEU A 35 9.45 -7.85 4.83
N GLU A 36 8.84 -8.77 4.08
CA GLU A 36 9.15 -8.95 2.65
C GLU A 36 8.52 -7.86 1.76
N PRO A 37 9.13 -7.57 0.58
CA PRO A 37 8.55 -6.71 -0.44
C PRO A 37 7.14 -7.13 -0.88
N ILE A 38 6.30 -6.15 -1.23
CA ILE A 38 4.96 -6.41 -1.82
C ILE A 38 5.05 -6.31 -3.34
N GLU A 39 4.76 -7.40 -4.03
CA GLU A 39 4.71 -7.43 -5.49
C GLU A 39 3.47 -6.70 -6.05
N SER A 40 3.57 -6.22 -7.29
CA SER A 40 2.47 -5.50 -7.95
C SER A 40 1.17 -6.29 -8.05
N MET A 41 1.23 -7.62 -8.16
CA MET A 41 0.02 -8.47 -8.20
C MET A 41 -0.75 -8.40 -6.88
N THR A 42 -0.04 -8.49 -5.76
CA THR A 42 -0.60 -8.35 -4.41
C THR A 42 -1.08 -6.91 -4.18
N ALA A 43 -0.31 -5.91 -4.59
CA ALA A 43 -0.67 -4.50 -4.42
C ALA A 43 -1.96 -4.09 -5.15
N VAL A 44 -2.42 -4.84 -6.15
CA VAL A 44 -3.72 -4.59 -6.79
C VAL A 44 -4.88 -4.80 -5.81
N GLU A 45 -4.75 -5.70 -4.83
CA GLU A 45 -5.80 -6.00 -3.88
C GLU A 45 -6.14 -4.80 -2.97
N VAL A 46 -5.13 -3.99 -2.61
CA VAL A 46 -5.35 -2.81 -1.78
C VAL A 46 -6.23 -1.76 -2.46
N LEU A 47 -6.30 -1.77 -3.80
CA LEU A 47 -7.17 -0.84 -4.54
C LEU A 47 -8.64 -1.06 -4.18
N LEU A 48 -9.07 -2.29 -3.88
CA LEU A 48 -10.45 -2.56 -3.45
C LEU A 48 -10.80 -1.88 -2.11
N THR A 49 -9.80 -1.73 -1.24
CA THR A 49 -9.94 -1.02 0.03
C THR A 49 -9.94 0.50 -0.21
N LEU A 50 -9.00 0.98 -1.02
CA LEU A 50 -8.89 2.40 -1.34
C LEU A 50 -10.12 2.92 -2.09
N ASP A 51 -10.68 2.15 -3.02
CA ASP A 51 -11.90 2.49 -3.77
C ASP A 51 -13.07 2.86 -2.84
N LYS A 52 -13.19 2.16 -1.70
CA LYS A 52 -14.20 2.44 -0.67
C LYS A 52 -13.90 3.72 0.11
N ILE A 53 -12.63 4.08 0.29
CA ILE A 53 -12.21 5.30 0.99
C ILE A 53 -12.44 6.52 0.09
N VAL A 54 -12.01 6.43 -1.18
CA VAL A 54 -12.08 7.54 -2.13
C VAL A 54 -13.42 7.62 -2.87
N GLN A 55 -14.32 6.65 -2.63
CA GLN A 55 -15.65 6.56 -3.25
C GLN A 55 -15.59 6.59 -4.79
N THR A 56 -14.51 6.06 -5.37
CA THR A 56 -14.31 6.01 -6.81
C THR A 56 -13.40 4.84 -7.17
N LYS A 57 -13.58 4.28 -8.37
CA LYS A 57 -12.76 3.17 -8.84
C LYS A 57 -11.39 3.66 -9.29
N LEU A 58 -10.34 3.16 -8.65
CA LEU A 58 -8.95 3.43 -8.99
C LEU A 58 -8.48 2.48 -10.10
N PRO A 59 -7.78 2.99 -11.13
CA PRO A 59 -7.22 2.14 -12.16
C PRO A 59 -5.95 1.45 -11.67
N ASN A 60 -5.68 0.22 -12.11
CA ASN A 60 -4.44 -0.51 -11.77
C ASN A 60 -3.17 0.25 -12.17
N THR A 61 -3.26 1.22 -13.08
CA THR A 61 -2.14 2.09 -13.50
C THR A 61 -1.60 2.98 -12.37
N VAL A 62 -2.28 3.09 -11.23
CA VAL A 62 -1.72 3.76 -10.04
C VAL A 62 -0.68 2.89 -9.32
N ILE A 63 -0.68 1.57 -9.56
CA ILE A 63 0.28 0.62 -8.98
C ILE A 63 1.59 0.65 -9.77
N GLN A 64 2.71 0.74 -9.07
CA GLN A 64 4.03 0.65 -9.67
C GLN A 64 4.33 -0.77 -10.18
N ALA A 65 4.87 -0.88 -11.39
CA ALA A 65 5.34 -2.16 -11.94
C ALA A 65 6.53 -2.70 -11.13
N GLY A 66 6.47 -3.98 -10.77
CA GLY A 66 7.47 -4.63 -9.92
C GLY A 66 7.18 -4.50 -8.41
N GLY A 67 6.11 -3.81 -8.02
CA GLY A 67 5.72 -3.68 -6.63
C GLY A 67 6.57 -2.65 -5.86
N TYR A 68 6.72 -2.90 -4.56
CA TYR A 68 7.28 -1.97 -3.58
C TYR A 68 8.21 -2.71 -2.63
N LYS A 69 9.39 -2.16 -2.38
CA LYS A 69 10.43 -2.82 -1.59
C LYS A 69 10.30 -2.57 -0.09
N THR A 70 9.67 -1.47 0.29
CA THR A 70 9.55 -1.05 1.69
C THR A 70 8.16 -0.47 1.96
N LYS A 71 7.74 -0.51 3.23
CA LYS A 71 6.49 0.11 3.70
C LYS A 71 6.43 1.59 3.34
N ASP A 72 7.52 2.32 3.56
CA ASP A 72 7.58 3.75 3.24
C ASP A 72 7.37 4.01 1.74
N GLU A 73 8.04 3.25 0.88
CA GLU A 73 7.85 3.33 -0.58
C GLU A 73 6.40 3.04 -0.96
N PHE A 74 5.82 1.96 -0.41
CA PHE A 74 4.43 1.58 -0.66
C PHE A 74 3.46 2.68 -0.25
N VAL A 75 3.56 3.15 0.98
CA VAL A 75 2.65 4.15 1.55
C VAL A 75 2.79 5.48 0.85
N ASN A 76 4.01 5.99 0.67
CA ASN A 76 4.24 7.33 0.12
C ASN A 76 3.99 7.40 -1.39
N LEU A 77 4.51 6.44 -2.17
CA LEU A 77 4.35 6.49 -3.63
C LEU A 77 2.90 6.20 -4.04
N LEU A 78 2.26 5.20 -3.45
CA LEU A 78 0.90 4.83 -3.83
C LEU A 78 -0.11 5.91 -3.39
N SER A 79 0.03 6.47 -2.17
CA SER A 79 -0.84 7.56 -1.74
C SER A 79 -0.71 8.79 -2.65
N ALA A 80 0.52 9.16 -3.04
CA ALA A 80 0.74 10.27 -3.97
C ALA A 80 0.10 10.02 -5.34
N LYS A 81 0.23 8.80 -5.89
CA LYS A 81 -0.38 8.43 -7.18
C LYS A 81 -1.91 8.47 -7.13
N VAL A 82 -2.49 7.99 -6.04
CA VAL A 82 -3.95 8.03 -5.83
C VAL A 82 -4.43 9.47 -5.75
N LEU A 83 -3.77 10.32 -4.95
CA LEU A 83 -4.14 11.73 -4.84
C LEU A 83 -3.98 12.49 -6.16
N GLU A 84 -2.91 12.23 -6.92
CA GLU A 84 -2.72 12.80 -8.26
C GLU A 84 -3.85 12.39 -9.21
N HIS A 85 -4.26 11.11 -9.17
CA HIS A 85 -5.38 10.62 -9.98
C HIS A 85 -6.69 11.33 -9.62
N LEU A 86 -6.97 11.49 -8.33
CA LEU A 86 -8.17 12.19 -7.85
C LEU A 86 -8.15 13.68 -8.25
N ALA A 87 -7.00 14.34 -8.15
CA ALA A 87 -6.84 15.74 -8.54
C ALA A 87 -7.05 15.99 -10.04
N LYS A 88 -6.68 15.02 -10.90
CA LYS A 88 -6.91 15.10 -12.36
C LYS A 88 -8.37 14.87 -12.76
N LYS A 89 -9.18 14.29 -11.88
CA LYS A 89 -10.57 13.95 -12.13
C LYS A 89 -11.54 15.04 -11.63
N LEU A 90 -11.06 15.93 -10.77
CA LEU A 90 -11.73 17.16 -10.32
C LEU A 90 -11.53 18.29 -11.33
#